data_AF-A0A6G1CTI2-F1
#
_entry.id   AF-A0A6G1CTI2-F1
#
_cell.length_a   1.000
_cell.length_b   1.000
_cell.length_c   1.000
_cell.angle_alpha   90.00
_cell.angle_beta   90.00
_cell.angle_gamma   90.00
#
_symmetry.space_group_name_H-M   'P 1'
#
loop_
_entity.id
_entity.type
_entity.pdbx_description
1 polymer ?
#
loop_
_entity_poly.entity_id
_entity_poly.type
_entity_poly.pdbx_seq_one_letter_code
_entity_poly.pdbx_strand_id
1 'polypeptide(L)'
;MTRKPKRKPPPSPEPYPDHPSPSPAQCLAVRDALLAFHGFPEEFAPFRRLRLGLDSSPEDKDGPPSTPPTVLDGLVTTLLSQNTTDAISRRAFAALKSAFPTWDQVVDEEGKRLEDAIRCGGLAATKAARIRAMLRGVRERRGNICLEYLRDLSVDEVKTELSRFKGIGPKTVSSISFLFLQRN
;
A
#
# COMPACT_ATOMS: atom_id res chain seq x y z
N MET A 1 -1.85 -38.07 3.77
CA MET A 1 -1.76 -37.59 2.36
C MET A 1 -0.67 -36.54 2.28
N THR A 2 0.51 -36.90 1.76
CA THR A 2 1.69 -36.04 1.64
C THR A 2 1.51 -35.06 0.48
N ARG A 3 1.50 -33.74 0.76
CA ARG A 3 1.45 -32.70 -0.28
C ARG A 3 2.74 -32.74 -1.08
N LYS A 4 2.64 -33.06 -2.37
CA LYS A 4 3.76 -32.94 -3.33
C LYS A 4 4.29 -31.50 -3.31
N PRO A 5 5.62 -31.29 -3.37
CA PRO A 5 6.20 -29.95 -3.43
C PRO A 5 5.84 -29.30 -4.76
N LYS A 6 5.30 -28.08 -4.72
CA LYS A 6 5.00 -27.27 -5.91
C LYS A 6 6.33 -26.92 -6.59
N ARG A 7 6.58 -27.49 -7.77
CA ARG A 7 7.68 -27.08 -8.65
C ARG A 7 7.51 -25.60 -8.99
N LYS A 8 8.57 -24.79 -8.78
CA LYS A 8 8.64 -23.44 -9.35
C LYS A 8 8.45 -23.55 -10.87
N PRO A 9 7.54 -22.77 -11.49
CA PRO A 9 7.50 -22.69 -12.94
C PRO A 9 8.87 -22.20 -13.44
N PRO A 10 9.33 -22.67 -14.61
CA PRO A 10 10.56 -22.13 -15.21
C PRO A 10 10.44 -20.62 -15.38
N PRO A 11 11.57 -19.87 -15.36
CA PRO A 11 11.54 -18.45 -15.69
C PRO A 11 10.83 -18.30 -17.03
N SER A 12 9.74 -17.53 -17.04
CA SER A 12 9.00 -17.27 -18.27
C SER A 12 9.97 -16.68 -19.29
N PRO A 13 9.95 -17.15 -20.55
CA PRO A 13 10.73 -16.52 -21.61
C PRO A 13 10.41 -15.02 -21.67
N GLU A 14 11.42 -14.22 -22.03
CA GLU A 14 11.31 -12.78 -22.23
C GLU A 14 10.03 -12.49 -23.03
N PRO A 15 9.04 -11.75 -22.48
CA PRO A 15 7.71 -11.64 -23.09
C PRO A 15 7.75 -10.92 -24.45
N TYR A 16 8.86 -10.26 -24.77
CA TYR A 16 9.08 -9.50 -26.00
C TYR A 16 10.46 -9.85 -26.59
N PRO A 17 10.64 -11.06 -27.14
CA PRO A 17 11.95 -11.52 -27.62
C PRO A 17 12.48 -10.68 -28.80
N ASP A 18 11.58 -10.06 -29.56
CA ASP A 18 11.91 -9.22 -30.73
C ASP A 18 12.05 -7.73 -30.38
N HIS A 19 11.92 -7.34 -29.10
CA HIS A 19 12.10 -5.97 -28.65
C HIS A 19 13.41 -5.81 -27.87
N PRO A 20 14.51 -5.41 -28.52
CA PRO A 20 15.80 -5.22 -27.88
C PRO A 20 15.88 -3.96 -26.99
N SER A 21 14.82 -3.15 -26.95
CA SER A 21 14.76 -1.88 -26.21
C SER A 21 13.46 -1.73 -25.39
N PRO A 22 13.51 -1.01 -24.26
CA PRO A 22 14.69 -0.40 -23.67
C PRO A 22 15.65 -1.44 -23.07
N SER A 23 16.95 -1.31 -23.37
CA SER A 23 17.98 -2.14 -22.76
C SER A 23 18.10 -1.85 -21.26
N PRO A 24 18.65 -2.77 -20.44
CA PRO A 24 18.87 -2.51 -19.01
C PRO A 24 19.62 -1.20 -18.74
N ALA A 25 20.63 -0.89 -19.57
CA ALA A 25 21.38 0.36 -19.47
C ALA A 25 20.52 1.60 -19.78
N GLN A 26 19.61 1.52 -20.76
CA GLN A 26 18.68 2.60 -21.08
C GLN A 26 17.68 2.82 -19.94
N CYS A 27 17.15 1.75 -19.34
CA CYS A 27 16.29 1.84 -18.17
C CYS A 27 16.99 2.53 -16.98
N LEU A 28 18.26 2.19 -16.73
CA LEU A 28 19.06 2.82 -15.67
C LEU A 28 19.32 4.30 -15.97
N ALA A 29 19.67 4.65 -17.20
CA ALA A 29 19.87 6.04 -17.60
C ALA A 29 18.62 6.90 -17.41
N VAL A 30 17.44 6.38 -17.77
CA VAL A 30 16.16 7.07 -17.54
C VAL A 30 15.87 7.21 -16.04
N ARG A 31 16.08 6.15 -15.25
CA ARG A 31 15.92 6.20 -13.79
C ARG A 31 16.79 7.29 -13.17
N ASP A 32 18.06 7.34 -13.54
CA ASP A 32 19.03 8.27 -12.96
C ASP A 32 18.72 9.71 -13.37
N ALA A 33 18.28 9.94 -14.61
CA ALA A 33 17.80 11.25 -15.06
C ALA A 33 16.55 11.70 -14.30
N LEU A 34 15.58 10.81 -14.08
CA LEU A 34 14.38 11.12 -13.30
C LEU A 34 14.71 11.44 -11.84
N LEU A 35 15.61 10.67 -11.22
CA LEU A 35 16.08 10.92 -9.85
C LEU A 35 16.83 12.25 -9.73
N ALA A 36 17.68 12.59 -10.71
CA ALA A 36 18.40 13.86 -10.73
C ALA A 36 17.43 15.05 -10.88
N PHE A 37 16.37 14.89 -11.68
CA PHE A 37 15.41 15.96 -11.94
C PHE A 37 14.41 16.17 -10.80
N HIS A 38 13.84 15.09 -10.26
CA HIS A 38 12.80 15.16 -9.24
C HIS A 38 13.33 15.08 -7.80
N GLY A 39 14.59 14.69 -7.61
CA GLY A 39 15.11 14.32 -6.31
C GLY A 39 14.58 12.97 -5.82
N PHE A 40 15.10 12.50 -4.69
CA PHE A 40 14.57 11.31 -4.04
C PHE A 40 13.30 11.70 -3.25
N PRO A 41 12.16 11.00 -3.42
CA PRO A 41 10.96 11.37 -2.69
C PRO A 41 11.14 11.14 -1.18
N GLU A 42 10.99 12.19 -0.38
CA GLU A 42 11.24 12.16 1.07
C GLU A 42 10.31 11.19 1.81
N GLU A 43 9.10 10.99 1.30
CA GLU A 43 8.14 9.98 1.78
C GLU A 43 8.71 8.54 1.75
N PHE A 44 9.71 8.29 0.89
CA PHE A 44 10.43 7.02 0.85
C PHE A 44 11.70 6.98 1.70
N ALA A 45 12.09 8.09 2.33
CA ALA A 45 13.33 8.16 3.10
C ALA A 45 13.34 7.21 4.32
N PRO A 46 12.25 7.09 5.12
CA PRO A 46 12.20 6.11 6.21
C PRO A 46 12.34 4.67 5.69
N PHE A 47 11.66 4.37 4.59
CA PHE A 47 11.68 3.04 3.97
C PHE A 47 13.05 2.69 3.38
N ARG A 48 13.75 3.67 2.80
CA ARG A 48 15.13 3.52 2.32
C ARG A 48 16.11 3.26 3.46
N ARG A 49 15.96 3.97 4.59
CA ARG A 49 16.79 3.78 5.79
C ARG A 49 16.65 2.37 6.35
N LEU A 50 15.41 1.90 6.52
CA LEU A 50 15.11 0.53 6.96
C LEU A 50 15.78 -0.51 6.05
N ARG A 51 15.66 -0.36 4.72
CA ARG A 51 16.25 -1.29 3.75
C ARG A 51 17.77 -1.35 3.80
N LEU A 52 18.42 -0.22 4.08
CA LEU A 52 19.87 -0.14 4.19
C LEU A 52 20.40 -0.55 5.58
N GLY A 53 19.50 -0.90 6.52
CA GLY A 53 19.88 -1.19 7.90
C GLY A 53 20.41 0.03 8.65
N LEU A 54 20.02 1.24 8.24
CA LEU A 54 20.51 2.50 8.81
C LEU A 54 19.73 2.96 10.06
N ASP A 55 18.76 2.17 10.55
CA ASP A 55 17.93 2.51 11.71
C ASP A 55 18.68 2.52 13.07
N SER A 56 20.01 2.38 13.05
CA SER A 56 20.86 2.46 14.24
C SER A 56 21.59 3.80 14.39
N SER A 57 21.02 4.93 13.96
CA SER A 57 21.52 6.25 14.34
C SER A 57 20.65 6.91 15.42
N PRO A 58 21.20 7.24 16.60
CA PRO A 58 20.44 7.79 17.73
C PRO A 58 20.05 9.28 17.60
N GLU A 59 20.31 9.92 16.46
CA GLU A 59 20.18 11.37 16.29
C GLU A 59 18.78 11.87 15.86
N ASP A 60 17.84 10.96 15.53
CA ASP A 60 16.45 11.29 15.14
C ASP A 60 15.43 11.06 16.30
N LYS A 61 15.82 11.33 17.56
CA LYS A 61 14.99 11.04 18.75
C LYS A 61 14.11 12.20 19.24
N ASP A 62 14.19 13.39 18.65
CA ASP A 62 13.42 14.56 19.10
C ASP A 62 12.08 14.75 18.38
N GLY A 63 11.73 13.88 17.43
CA GLY A 63 10.38 13.80 16.86
C GLY A 63 9.48 12.89 17.69
N PRO A 64 8.15 13.17 17.79
CA PRO A 64 7.23 12.19 18.36
C PRO A 64 7.40 10.86 17.61
N PRO A 65 7.35 9.69 18.29
CA PRO A 65 7.52 8.41 17.62
C PRO A 65 6.43 8.29 16.56
N SER A 66 6.80 8.48 15.29
CA SER A 66 5.88 8.30 14.17
C SER A 66 5.73 6.80 14.01
N THR A 67 4.69 6.22 14.62
CA THR A 67 4.34 4.82 14.37
C THR A 67 4.23 4.64 12.86
N PRO A 68 5.00 3.73 12.25
CA PRO A 68 4.95 3.54 10.81
C PRO A 68 3.53 3.17 10.40
N PRO A 69 3.03 3.67 9.26
CA PRO A 69 1.68 3.37 8.82
C PRO A 69 1.49 1.86 8.66
N THR A 70 0.36 1.36 9.16
CA THR A 70 -0.03 -0.04 9.01
C THR A 70 -0.30 -0.35 7.53
N VAL A 71 -0.27 -1.62 7.15
CA VAL A 71 -0.64 -2.07 5.80
C VAL A 71 -2.07 -1.62 5.45
N LEU A 72 -2.96 -1.58 6.45
CA LEU A 72 -4.31 -1.09 6.30
C LEU A 72 -4.39 0.43 6.12
N ASP A 73 -3.56 1.20 6.83
CA ASP A 73 -3.43 2.64 6.58
C ASP A 73 -3.05 2.88 5.12
N GLY A 74 -2.03 2.16 4.63
CA GLY A 74 -1.60 2.28 3.23
C GLY A 74 -2.69 1.92 2.21
N LEU A 75 -3.46 0.87 2.49
CA LEU A 75 -4.61 0.49 1.66
C LEU A 75 -5.68 1.56 1.61
N VAL A 76 -6.05 2.12 2.76
CA VAL A 76 -7.07 3.17 2.84
C VAL A 76 -6.56 4.46 2.19
N THR A 77 -5.30 4.85 2.42
CA THR A 77 -4.68 5.99 1.72
C THR A 77 -4.72 5.81 0.20
N THR A 78 -4.41 4.60 -0.29
CA THR A 78 -4.45 4.29 -1.73
C THR A 78 -5.89 4.33 -2.29
N LEU A 79 -6.89 3.94 -1.51
CA LEU A 79 -8.29 4.09 -1.91
C LEU A 79 -8.73 5.56 -1.94
N LEU A 80 -8.26 6.35 -0.98
CA LEU A 80 -8.60 7.78 -0.88
C LEU A 80 -7.93 8.61 -1.98
N SER A 81 -6.76 8.23 -2.48
CA SER A 81 -6.04 8.93 -3.56
C SER A 81 -6.69 8.78 -4.95
N GLN A 82 -7.62 7.84 -5.11
CA GLN A 82 -8.32 7.66 -6.39
C GLN A 82 -9.15 8.90 -6.75
N ASN A 83 -8.99 9.42 -7.97
CA ASN A 83 -9.73 10.58 -8.48
C ASN A 83 -9.64 11.83 -7.60
N THR A 84 -8.48 12.07 -6.98
CA THR A 84 -8.21 13.28 -6.20
C THR A 84 -6.72 13.62 -6.23
N THR A 85 -6.30 14.70 -5.57
CA THR A 85 -4.89 15.10 -5.46
C THR A 85 -4.28 14.60 -4.15
N ASP A 86 -2.96 14.49 -4.10
CA ASP A 86 -2.25 14.03 -2.90
C ASP A 86 -2.48 14.91 -1.67
N ALA A 87 -2.55 16.22 -1.86
CA ALA A 87 -2.87 17.15 -0.77
C ALA A 87 -4.26 16.87 -0.18
N ILE A 88 -5.25 16.59 -1.04
CA ILE A 88 -6.62 16.29 -0.61
C ILE A 88 -6.72 14.91 0.01
N SER A 89 -6.05 13.89 -0.56
CA SER A 89 -6.07 12.53 -0.03
C SER A 89 -5.44 12.44 1.36
N ARG A 90 -4.31 13.13 1.60
CA ARG A 90 -3.69 13.25 2.93
C ARG A 90 -4.60 13.92 3.94
N ARG A 91 -5.25 15.02 3.55
CA ARG A 91 -6.25 15.70 4.40
C ARG A 91 -7.43 14.78 4.74
N ALA A 92 -7.96 14.06 3.76
CA ALA A 92 -9.06 13.12 3.97
C ALA A 92 -8.66 11.98 4.91
N PHE A 93 -7.44 11.44 4.75
CA PHE A 93 -6.93 10.39 5.62
C PHE A 93 -6.74 10.88 7.07
N ALA A 94 -6.15 12.07 7.27
CA ALA A 94 -5.99 12.67 8.59
C ALA A 94 -7.35 12.92 9.27
N ALA A 95 -8.33 13.43 8.52
CA ALA A 95 -9.69 13.62 9.01
C ALA A 95 -10.36 12.29 9.39
N LEU A 96 -10.18 11.23 8.59
CA LEU A 96 -10.67 9.89 8.89
C LEU A 96 -10.07 9.36 10.20
N LYS A 97 -8.74 9.41 10.36
CA LYS A 97 -8.05 8.90 11.56
C LYS A 97 -8.37 9.71 12.82
N SER A 98 -8.64 11.00 12.68
CA SER A 98 -9.13 11.85 13.77
C SER A 98 -10.55 11.46 14.20
N ALA A 99 -11.44 11.21 13.24
CA ALA A 99 -12.81 10.79 13.51
C ALA A 99 -12.92 9.34 14.01
N PHE A 100 -12.02 8.47 13.56
CA PHE A 100 -11.98 7.04 13.85
C PHE A 100 -10.55 6.58 14.18
N PRO A 101 -10.15 6.61 15.46
CA PRO A 101 -8.84 6.14 15.87
C PRO A 101 -8.55 4.68 15.50
N THR A 102 -9.57 3.81 15.54
CA THR A 102 -9.45 2.38 15.20
C THR A 102 -10.26 1.99 13.98
N TRP A 103 -9.81 0.94 13.28
CA TRP A 103 -10.53 0.42 12.11
C TRP A 103 -11.83 -0.28 12.46
N ASP A 104 -11.95 -0.83 13.67
CA ASP A 104 -13.20 -1.41 14.17
C ASP A 104 -14.31 -0.37 14.20
N GLN A 105 -14.03 0.85 14.69
CA GLN A 105 -15.01 1.94 14.67
C GLN A 105 -15.45 2.31 13.26
N VAL A 106 -14.58 2.21 12.26
CA VAL A 106 -14.94 2.47 10.85
C VAL A 106 -15.91 1.39 10.32
N VAL A 107 -15.72 0.14 10.75
CA VAL A 107 -16.56 -0.98 10.31
C VAL A 107 -17.93 -0.98 10.99
N ASP A 108 -17.94 -0.65 12.28
CA ASP A 108 -19.12 -0.63 13.14
C ASP A 108 -19.93 0.67 13.00
N GLU A 109 -19.40 1.67 12.30
CA GLU A 109 -20.14 2.89 11.96
C GLU A 109 -21.24 2.60 10.91
N GLU A 110 -22.49 2.72 11.36
CA GLU A 110 -23.70 2.54 10.55
C GLU A 110 -24.16 3.83 9.85
N GLY A 111 -23.68 4.99 10.32
CA GLY A 111 -24.07 6.30 9.84
C GLY A 111 -23.28 6.81 8.63
N LYS A 112 -23.32 8.14 8.45
CA LYS A 112 -22.59 8.89 7.41
C LYS A 112 -21.29 9.51 7.92
N ARG A 113 -20.90 9.30 9.17
CA ARG A 113 -19.69 9.93 9.74
C ARG A 113 -18.42 9.63 8.95
N LEU A 114 -18.30 8.41 8.41
CA LEU A 114 -17.18 8.07 7.52
C LEU A 114 -17.21 8.89 6.23
N GLU A 115 -18.37 9.03 5.60
CA GLU A 115 -18.56 9.83 4.38
C GLU A 115 -18.28 11.31 4.64
N ASP A 116 -18.75 11.83 5.78
CA ASP A 116 -18.53 13.20 6.20
C ASP A 116 -17.04 13.47 6.44
N ALA A 117 -16.34 12.56 7.12
CA ALA A 117 -14.91 12.67 7.42
C ALA A 117 -14.05 12.73 6.14
N ILE A 118 -14.43 11.98 5.09
CA ILE A 118 -13.68 11.94 3.82
C ILE A 118 -14.29 12.80 2.72
N ARG A 119 -15.29 13.65 3.04
CA ARG A 119 -16.05 14.43 2.06
C ARG A 119 -15.16 15.28 1.16
N CYS A 120 -14.07 15.84 1.70
CA CYS A 120 -13.13 16.64 0.93
C CYS A 120 -12.45 15.87 -0.22
N GLY A 121 -12.37 14.54 -0.13
CA GLY A 121 -11.72 13.67 -1.12
C GLY A 121 -12.53 13.40 -2.39
N GLY A 122 -13.78 13.86 -2.47
CA GLY A 122 -14.68 13.57 -3.58
C GLY A 122 -15.13 12.09 -3.62
N LEU A 123 -16.26 11.80 -4.26
CA LEU A 123 -16.84 10.45 -4.35
C LEU A 123 -16.99 9.77 -2.97
N ALA A 124 -17.27 10.57 -1.92
CA ALA A 124 -17.17 10.14 -0.53
C ALA A 124 -18.04 8.91 -0.20
N ALA A 125 -19.30 8.88 -0.67
CA ALA A 125 -20.19 7.73 -0.51
C ALA A 125 -19.59 6.44 -1.11
N THR A 126 -19.08 6.51 -2.35
CA THR A 126 -18.45 5.38 -3.02
C THR A 126 -17.18 4.93 -2.32
N LYS A 127 -16.31 5.87 -1.92
CA LYS A 127 -15.06 5.57 -1.20
C LYS A 127 -15.35 4.97 0.18
N ALA A 128 -16.28 5.53 0.94
CA ALA A 128 -16.70 5.01 2.24
C ALA A 128 -17.27 3.60 2.14
N ALA A 129 -18.13 3.33 1.15
CA ALA A 129 -18.67 1.99 0.92
C ALA A 129 -17.56 0.97 0.59
N ARG A 130 -16.58 1.35 -0.24
CA ARG A 130 -15.43 0.50 -0.57
C ARG A 130 -14.52 0.24 0.62
N ILE A 131 -14.20 1.27 1.40
CA ILE A 131 -13.38 1.15 2.62
C ILE A 131 -14.07 0.20 3.62
N ARG A 132 -15.36 0.41 3.90
CA ARG A 132 -16.13 -0.47 4.80
C ARG A 132 -16.18 -1.91 4.30
N ALA A 133 -16.45 -2.13 3.01
CA ALA A 133 -16.48 -3.48 2.43
C ALA A 133 -15.13 -4.19 2.52
N MET A 134 -14.02 -3.45 2.29
CA MET A 134 -12.68 -3.98 2.42
C MET A 134 -12.39 -4.40 3.87
N LEU A 135 -12.60 -3.50 4.84
CA LEU A 135 -12.34 -3.77 6.26
C LEU A 135 -13.22 -4.89 6.82
N ARG A 136 -14.51 -4.94 6.43
CA ARG A 136 -15.40 -6.07 6.77
C ARG A 136 -14.87 -7.39 6.20
N GLY A 137 -14.45 -7.39 4.94
CA GLY A 137 -13.86 -8.57 4.32
C GLY A 137 -12.55 -9.03 5.00
N VAL A 138 -11.77 -8.11 5.59
CA VAL A 138 -10.61 -8.46 6.41
C VAL A 138 -11.07 -9.13 7.70
N ARG A 139 -12.00 -8.48 8.43
CA ARG A 139 -12.55 -8.99 9.69
C ARG A 139 -13.17 -10.39 9.55
N GLU A 140 -13.99 -10.60 8.53
CA GLU A 140 -14.67 -11.87 8.26
C GLU A 140 -13.70 -13.02 7.97
N ARG A 141 -12.59 -12.74 7.28
CA ARG A 141 -11.62 -13.77 6.89
C ARG A 141 -10.60 -14.09 7.98
N ARG A 142 -10.29 -13.13 8.85
CA ARG A 142 -9.16 -13.23 9.80
C ARG A 142 -9.58 -13.20 11.26
N GLY A 143 -10.81 -12.81 11.55
CA GLY A 143 -11.29 -12.57 12.92
C GLY A 143 -10.83 -11.24 13.53
N ASN A 144 -9.87 -10.55 12.91
CA ASN A 144 -9.41 -9.21 13.30
C ASN A 144 -9.15 -8.32 12.08
N ILE A 145 -9.18 -7.00 12.27
CA ILE A 145 -8.89 -6.02 11.21
C ILE A 145 -7.37 -5.74 11.19
N CYS A 146 -6.60 -6.71 10.70
CA CYS A 146 -5.13 -6.61 10.63
C CYS A 146 -4.57 -7.31 9.38
N LEU A 147 -3.63 -6.66 8.69
CA LEU A 147 -2.92 -7.20 7.53
C LEU A 147 -1.38 -7.19 7.68
N GLU A 148 -0.85 -6.99 8.90
CA GLU A 148 0.60 -6.92 9.10
C GLU A 148 1.33 -8.23 8.76
N TYR A 149 0.63 -9.38 8.83
CA TYR A 149 1.17 -10.68 8.40
C TYR A 149 1.60 -10.71 6.92
N LEU A 150 1.10 -9.79 6.09
CA LEU A 150 1.53 -9.68 4.69
C LEU A 150 3.03 -9.34 4.56
N ARG A 151 3.63 -8.75 5.60
CA ARG A 151 5.06 -8.43 5.68
C ARG A 151 5.98 -9.66 5.73
N ASP A 152 5.43 -10.84 6.00
CA ASP A 152 6.18 -12.10 6.08
C ASP A 152 5.98 -13.00 4.85
N LEU A 153 5.03 -12.67 3.98
CA LEU A 153 4.70 -13.48 2.80
C LEU A 153 5.71 -13.30 1.64
N SER A 154 5.53 -13.96 0.50
CA SER A 154 6.21 -13.59 -0.76
C SER A 154 5.38 -12.56 -1.55
N VAL A 155 5.97 -11.94 -2.59
CA VAL A 155 5.25 -11.01 -3.49
C VAL A 155 4.02 -11.68 -4.12
N ASP A 156 4.15 -12.91 -4.58
CA ASP A 156 3.06 -13.64 -5.22
C ASP A 156 1.94 -14.01 -4.24
N GLU A 157 2.30 -14.34 -3.00
CA GLU A 157 1.33 -14.58 -1.93
C GLU A 157 0.60 -13.31 -1.53
N VAL A 158 1.30 -12.18 -1.41
CA VAL A 158 0.67 -10.87 -1.18
C VAL A 158 -0.29 -10.53 -2.30
N LYS A 159 0.12 -10.71 -3.55
CA LYS A 159 -0.75 -10.49 -4.72
C LYS A 159 -2.00 -11.35 -4.62
N THR A 160 -1.83 -12.63 -4.30
CA THR A 160 -2.93 -13.59 -4.16
C THR A 160 -3.89 -13.21 -3.03
N GLU A 161 -3.38 -12.81 -1.88
CA GLU A 161 -4.19 -12.41 -0.72
C GLU A 161 -4.94 -11.10 -1.00
N LEU A 162 -4.24 -10.05 -1.46
CA LEU A 162 -4.85 -8.75 -1.70
C LEU A 162 -5.89 -8.79 -2.83
N SER A 163 -5.71 -9.65 -3.83
CA SER A 163 -6.67 -9.81 -4.94
C SER A 163 -8.01 -10.41 -4.51
N ARG A 164 -8.12 -10.99 -3.31
CA ARG A 164 -9.38 -11.52 -2.77
C ARG A 164 -10.31 -10.44 -2.24
N PHE A 165 -9.82 -9.22 -2.02
CA PHE A 165 -10.64 -8.11 -1.53
C PHE A 165 -11.29 -7.37 -2.69
N LYS A 166 -12.61 -7.29 -2.68
CA LYS A 166 -13.39 -6.59 -3.72
C LYS A 166 -12.97 -5.12 -3.77
N GLY A 167 -12.58 -4.65 -4.95
CA GLY A 167 -12.13 -3.26 -5.17
C GLY A 167 -10.62 -3.05 -5.07
N ILE A 168 -9.84 -4.10 -4.76
CA ILE A 168 -8.38 -4.09 -4.87
C ILE A 168 -7.98 -4.74 -6.20
N GLY A 169 -7.59 -3.90 -7.16
CA GLY A 169 -7.11 -4.35 -8.47
C GLY A 169 -5.58 -4.51 -8.53
N PRO A 170 -5.04 -5.08 -9.62
CA PRO A 170 -3.60 -5.36 -9.74
C PRO A 170 -2.72 -4.10 -9.58
N LYS A 171 -3.21 -2.93 -10.01
CA LYS A 171 -2.50 -1.65 -9.78
C LYS A 171 -2.36 -1.34 -8.29
N THR A 172 -3.46 -1.43 -7.54
CA THR A 172 -3.47 -1.22 -6.09
C THR A 172 -2.56 -2.21 -5.39
N VAL A 173 -2.62 -3.49 -5.77
CA VAL A 173 -1.75 -4.54 -5.21
C VAL A 173 -0.28 -4.19 -5.40
N SER A 174 0.12 -3.75 -6.60
CA SER A 174 1.49 -3.32 -6.89
C SER A 174 1.88 -2.10 -6.06
N SER A 175 1.02 -1.08 -5.98
CA SER A 175 1.25 0.09 -5.11
C SER A 175 1.49 -0.31 -3.67
N ILE A 176 0.69 -1.23 -3.11
CA ILE A 176 0.84 -1.66 -1.72
C ILE A 176 2.11 -2.49 -1.52
N SER A 177 2.41 -3.38 -2.47
CA SER A 177 3.62 -4.20 -2.42
C SER A 177 4.88 -3.34 -2.44
N PHE A 178 4.90 -2.32 -3.29
CA PHE A 178 6.02 -1.40 -3.43
C PHE A 178 6.13 -0.42 -2.26
N LEU A 179 5.04 0.29 -1.94
CA LEU A 179 5.05 1.41 -0.98
C LEU A 179 5.08 0.95 0.48
N PHE A 180 4.30 -0.09 0.82
CA PHE A 180 4.05 -0.45 2.23
C PHE A 180 4.67 -1.79 2.64
N LEU A 181 4.98 -2.66 1.68
CA LEU A 181 5.64 -3.96 1.93
C LEU A 181 7.07 -4.02 1.39
N GLN A 182 7.52 -3.00 0.65
CA GLN A 182 8.89 -2.84 0.13
C GLN A 182 9.39 -4.01 -0.72
N ARG A 183 8.50 -4.61 -1.52
CA ARG A 183 8.88 -5.74 -2.38
C ARG A 183 8.86 -5.33 -3.86
N ASN A 184 9.95 -5.64 -4.54
CA ASN A 184 10.10 -5.53 -6.00
C ASN A 184 9.81 -6.88 -6.65
#